data_AF-A0A1I5NSI7-F1
#
_entry.id   AF-A0A1I5NSI7-F1
#
_cell.length_a   1.000
_cell.length_b   1.000
_cell.length_c   1.000
_cell.angle_alpha   90.00
_cell.angle_beta   90.00
_cell.angle_gamma   90.00
#
_symmetry.space_group_name_H-M   'P 1'
#
loop_
_entity.id
_entity.type
_entity.pdbx_description
1 polymer ?
#
loop_
_entity_poly.entity_id
_entity_poly.type
_entity_poly.pdbx_seq_one_letter_code
_entity_poly.pdbx_strand_id
1 'polypeptide(L)'
;MRLEIGDSEDWSISGRRRALLAAGVSVAGTLAGCSGLGESPTEQPFAALDRQRVYLDDGVDLSAPDAVPTGSEPSDAGVVVVPGDTERSPNRAAEWIADRRTVALLGDGCGDTWNSWVMTSAFATDFDVMGAEWGQPDADLVVGTAIGLNLVTYGRTWEGMPSDTEIMQELDSIASDIEGRRGGD
;
A
#
# COMPACT_ATOMS: atom_id res chain seq x y z
N MET A 1 -34.03 22.42 -53.11
CA MET A 1 -33.00 23.47 -52.99
C MET A 1 -32.17 23.07 -51.77
N ARG A 2 -31.24 22.12 -51.93
CA ARG A 2 -29.79 22.28 -52.17
C ARG A 2 -29.12 22.86 -50.91
N LEU A 3 -28.55 21.98 -50.05
CA LEU A 3 -27.09 21.76 -49.80
C LEU A 3 -26.45 23.02 -49.19
N GLU A 4 -25.67 22.97 -48.11
CA GLU A 4 -24.35 22.34 -48.10
C GLU A 4 -23.91 21.90 -46.69
N ILE A 5 -23.32 20.70 -46.68
CA ILE A 5 -22.45 20.14 -45.65
C ILE A 5 -21.09 20.81 -45.85
N GLY A 6 -20.62 21.57 -44.86
CA GLY A 6 -19.21 22.01 -44.76
C GLY A 6 -18.46 20.97 -43.93
N ASP A 7 -17.72 20.08 -44.56
CA ASP A 7 -16.34 20.24 -45.07
C ASP A 7 -15.34 19.88 -43.97
N SER A 8 -14.73 18.72 -44.22
CA SER A 8 -13.79 18.01 -43.37
C SER A 8 -12.41 18.60 -43.59
N GLU A 9 -11.84 19.25 -42.58
CA GLU A 9 -10.46 19.72 -42.67
C GLU A 9 -9.48 18.56 -42.43
N ASP A 10 -9.04 18.02 -43.56
CA ASP A 10 -7.93 17.10 -43.78
C ASP A 10 -6.60 17.78 -43.37
N TRP A 11 -6.00 17.36 -42.25
CA TRP A 11 -4.64 17.78 -41.92
C TRP A 11 -3.63 16.81 -42.55
N SER A 12 -3.32 17.04 -43.81
CA SER A 12 -2.15 16.45 -44.47
C SER A 12 -1.11 17.53 -44.75
N ILE A 13 -0.09 17.67 -43.89
CA ILE A 13 1.18 18.29 -44.29
C ILE A 13 2.37 17.40 -43.94
N SER A 14 2.94 16.90 -45.04
CA SER A 14 4.25 16.29 -45.24
C SER A 14 5.40 16.80 -44.35
N GLY A 15 6.02 15.84 -43.66
CA GLY A 15 7.42 15.46 -43.79
C GLY A 15 8.48 16.54 -44.05
N ARG A 16 9.37 16.72 -43.06
CA ARG A 16 10.79 17.01 -43.32
C ARG A 16 11.68 16.10 -42.48
N ARG A 17 12.23 15.08 -43.15
CA ARG A 17 13.32 14.26 -42.66
C ARG A 17 14.55 15.17 -42.49
N ARG A 18 15.08 15.28 -41.27
CA ARG A 18 16.45 15.77 -41.05
C ARG A 18 17.30 14.58 -40.63
N ALA A 19 17.99 14.02 -41.61
CA ALA A 19 19.11 13.13 -41.38
C ALA A 19 20.33 13.98 -40.98
N LEU A 20 20.88 13.71 -39.80
CA LEU A 20 22.24 14.13 -39.44
C LEU A 20 23.08 12.87 -39.30
N LEU A 21 23.87 12.61 -40.34
CA LEU A 21 25.11 11.83 -40.35
C LEU A 21 26.25 12.86 -40.21
N ALA A 22 27.40 12.66 -39.57
CA ALA A 22 28.08 11.48 -39.01
C ALA A 22 29.30 11.96 -38.17
N ALA A 23 30.06 10.97 -37.68
CA ALA A 23 31.42 10.99 -37.10
C ALA A 23 31.49 11.27 -35.58
N GLY A 24 32.15 10.46 -34.76
CA GLY A 24 32.99 9.29 -34.99
C GLY A 24 33.63 8.81 -33.67
N VAL A 25 34.59 7.90 -33.83
CA VAL A 25 35.47 7.25 -32.83
C VAL A 25 34.91 5.97 -32.18
N SER A 26 35.37 4.85 -32.75
CA SER A 26 35.31 3.51 -32.20
C SER A 26 36.22 3.42 -30.97
N VAL A 27 35.66 3.12 -29.80
CA VAL A 27 36.43 2.54 -28.69
C VAL A 27 35.98 1.10 -28.56
N ALA A 28 36.80 0.20 -29.10
CA ALA A 28 36.70 -1.22 -28.80
C ALA A 28 37.12 -1.43 -27.33
N GLY A 29 36.16 -1.34 -26.43
CA GLY A 29 36.32 -1.78 -25.05
C GLY A 29 36.08 -3.28 -24.99
N THR A 30 37.14 -4.05 -24.77
CA THR A 30 37.02 -5.45 -24.35
C THR A 30 36.38 -5.48 -22.96
N LEU A 31 35.10 -5.83 -22.88
CA LEU A 31 34.46 -6.21 -21.62
C LEU A 31 34.94 -7.63 -21.27
N ALA A 32 36.06 -7.70 -20.56
CA ALA A 32 36.36 -8.85 -19.72
C ALA A 32 35.64 -8.65 -18.37
N GLY A 33 34.91 -9.68 -17.94
CA GLY A 33 34.26 -9.74 -16.61
C GLY A 33 32.86 -9.11 -16.61
N CYS A 34 31.81 -9.76 -16.12
CA CYS A 34 31.73 -10.87 -15.19
C CYS A 34 30.58 -11.79 -15.62
N SER A 35 30.85 -13.09 -15.73
CA SER A 35 29.84 -14.10 -15.45
C SER A 35 29.54 -14.04 -13.95
N GLY A 36 28.79 -13.04 -13.52
CA GLY A 36 28.05 -13.11 -12.27
C GLY A 36 26.87 -14.00 -12.55
N LEU A 37 26.95 -15.25 -12.07
CA LEU A 37 25.83 -16.17 -12.00
C LEU A 37 24.60 -15.40 -11.53
N GLY A 38 23.52 -15.49 -12.29
CA GLY A 38 22.22 -14.98 -11.92
C GLY A 38 21.77 -15.68 -10.65
N GLU A 39 22.10 -15.09 -9.50
CA GLU A 39 21.23 -15.16 -8.35
C GLU A 39 19.97 -14.43 -8.81
N SER A 40 18.92 -15.19 -9.13
CA SER A 40 17.58 -14.60 -9.22
C SER A 40 17.42 -13.73 -7.98
N PRO A 41 16.98 -12.46 -8.09
CA PRO A 41 16.77 -11.63 -6.91
C PRO A 41 15.96 -12.45 -5.93
N THR A 42 16.56 -12.82 -4.80
CA THR A 42 15.82 -13.52 -3.76
C THR A 42 14.76 -12.53 -3.32
N GLU A 43 13.49 -12.80 -3.62
CA GLU A 43 12.39 -11.96 -3.17
C GLU A 43 12.58 -11.74 -1.68
N GLN A 44 12.83 -10.49 -1.29
CA GLN A 44 13.03 -10.14 0.11
C GLN A 44 11.68 -10.37 0.79
N PRO A 45 11.59 -11.24 1.80
CA PRO A 45 10.31 -11.80 2.24
C PRO A 45 9.36 -10.80 2.93
N PHE A 46 9.76 -9.55 3.10
CA PHE A 46 8.96 -8.47 3.68
C PHE A 46 9.39 -7.11 3.10
N ALA A 47 9.41 -6.97 1.78
CA ALA A 47 10.05 -5.83 1.12
C ALA A 47 9.39 -4.47 1.42
N ALA A 48 8.08 -4.45 1.69
CA ALA A 48 7.37 -3.23 2.06
C ALA A 48 7.55 -2.92 3.54
N LEU A 49 7.37 -3.91 4.43
CA LEU A 49 7.59 -3.74 5.86
C LEU A 49 9.06 -3.50 6.23
N ASP A 50 10.05 -3.94 5.44
CA ASP A 50 11.46 -3.60 5.67
C ASP A 50 11.73 -2.08 5.54
N ARG A 51 10.92 -1.37 4.74
CA ARG A 51 11.05 0.08 4.52
C ARG A 51 10.33 0.93 5.55
N GLN A 52 9.45 0.34 6.35
CA GLN A 52 8.64 1.05 7.33
C GLN A 52 8.62 0.33 8.67
N ARG A 53 8.73 1.06 9.77
CA ARG A 53 8.65 0.40 11.08
C ARG A 53 7.24 -0.10 11.35
N VAL A 54 7.15 -1.25 12.00
CA VAL A 54 5.89 -1.81 12.52
C VAL A 54 5.86 -1.59 14.04
N TYR A 55 4.79 -0.98 14.53
CA TYR A 55 4.49 -0.97 15.96
C TYR A 55 3.51 -2.10 16.27
N LEU A 56 3.85 -2.92 17.26
CA LEU A 56 2.99 -3.97 17.79
C LEU A 56 2.54 -3.54 19.19
N ASP A 57 1.24 -3.40 19.39
CA ASP A 57 0.66 -3.13 20.69
C ASP A 57 0.88 -4.32 21.64
N ASP A 58 1.11 -4.06 22.94
CA ASP A 58 1.37 -5.09 23.94
C ASP A 58 0.22 -6.10 24.08
N GLY A 59 -0.99 -5.75 23.66
CA GLY A 59 -2.14 -6.64 23.64
C GLY A 59 -2.18 -7.62 22.46
N VAL A 60 -1.26 -7.51 21.51
CA VAL A 60 -1.20 -8.37 20.32
C VAL A 60 -0.19 -9.49 20.54
N ASP A 61 -0.65 -10.75 20.42
CA ASP A 61 0.22 -11.93 20.39
C ASP A 61 0.77 -12.14 18.97
N LEU A 62 1.75 -11.31 18.59
CA LEU A 62 2.42 -11.37 17.30
C LEU A 62 3.91 -11.05 17.48
N SER A 63 4.78 -11.85 16.88
CA SER A 63 6.22 -11.60 16.83
C SER A 63 6.65 -11.11 15.45
N ALA A 64 7.35 -9.98 15.39
CA ALA A 64 7.97 -9.50 14.16
C ALA A 64 9.20 -10.37 13.81
N PRO A 65 9.35 -10.82 12.55
CA PRO A 65 10.58 -11.44 12.06
C PRO A 65 11.76 -10.46 12.14
N ASP A 66 13.00 -10.98 12.25
CA ASP A 66 14.23 -10.18 12.34
C ASP A 66 14.40 -9.18 11.18
N ALA A 67 13.83 -9.49 10.02
CA ALA A 67 13.89 -8.66 8.82
C ALA A 67 12.91 -7.46 8.85
N VAL A 68 11.96 -7.42 9.81
CA VAL A 68 10.98 -6.34 9.92
C VAL A 68 11.36 -5.41 11.06
N PRO A 69 11.71 -4.14 10.79
CA PRO A 69 12.07 -3.20 11.83
C PRO A 69 10.84 -2.83 12.69
N THR A 70 11.00 -2.83 14.01
CA THR A 70 9.92 -2.47 14.94
C THR A 70 10.11 -1.07 15.54
N GLY A 71 8.99 -0.41 15.84
CA GLY A 71 8.92 0.86 16.57
C GLY A 71 8.53 0.64 18.02
N SER A 72 8.99 1.52 18.93
CA SER A 72 8.61 1.47 20.34
C SER A 72 7.31 2.23 20.63
N GLU A 73 6.94 3.16 19.77
CA GLU A 73 5.71 3.94 19.86
C GLU A 73 4.98 3.96 18.50
N PRO A 74 3.64 4.11 18.48
CA PRO A 74 2.88 4.23 17.22
C PRO A 74 3.37 5.35 16.31
N SER A 75 3.90 6.45 16.87
CA SER A 75 4.43 7.58 16.10
C SER A 75 5.68 7.24 15.30
N ASP A 76 6.43 6.22 15.69
CA ASP A 76 7.67 5.81 15.02
C ASP A 76 7.41 4.86 13.85
N ALA A 77 6.17 4.37 13.72
CA ALA A 77 5.79 3.31 12.80
C ALA A 77 4.99 3.82 11.60
N GLY A 78 5.18 3.16 10.46
CA GLY A 78 4.32 3.28 9.29
C GLY A 78 3.09 2.36 9.38
N VAL A 79 3.22 1.23 10.09
CA VAL A 79 2.12 0.29 10.37
C VAL A 79 1.94 0.15 11.87
N VAL A 80 0.73 0.35 12.36
CA VAL A 80 0.35 0.25 13.77
C VAL A 80 -0.60 -0.94 13.90
N VAL A 81 -0.16 -2.01 14.56
CA VAL A 81 -0.97 -3.21 14.80
C VAL A 81 -1.51 -3.17 16.24
N VAL A 82 -2.83 -3.27 16.37
CA VAL A 82 -3.56 -3.27 17.64
C VAL A 82 -4.52 -4.47 17.71
N PRO A 83 -4.95 -4.89 18.91
CA PRO A 83 -5.89 -6.01 19.04
C PRO A 83 -7.25 -5.70 18.40
N GLY A 84 -7.90 -6.73 17.86
CA GLY A 84 -9.22 -6.61 17.23
C GLY A 84 -10.31 -6.15 18.20
N ASP A 85 -10.27 -6.59 19.45
CA ASP A 85 -11.22 -6.27 20.52
C ASP A 85 -10.76 -5.09 21.39
N THR A 86 -9.94 -4.21 20.83
CA THR A 86 -9.29 -3.14 21.59
C THR A 86 -10.25 -2.06 22.11
N GLU A 87 -9.96 -1.53 23.31
CA GLU A 87 -10.60 -0.32 23.86
C GLU A 87 -9.95 0.98 23.37
N ARG A 88 -8.99 0.90 22.43
CA ARG A 88 -8.35 2.09 21.82
C ARG A 88 -9.41 2.99 21.20
N SER A 89 -9.23 4.31 21.35
CA SER A 89 -10.24 5.26 20.88
C SER A 89 -10.23 5.40 19.35
N PRO A 90 -11.40 5.55 18.71
CA PRO A 90 -11.50 5.81 17.27
C PRO A 90 -10.80 7.12 16.88
N ASN A 91 -10.80 8.12 17.75
CA ASN A 91 -10.05 9.36 17.55
C ASN A 91 -8.55 9.11 17.35
N ARG A 92 -7.97 8.23 18.17
CA ARG A 92 -6.54 7.95 18.07
C ARG A 92 -6.19 7.17 16.80
N ALA A 93 -7.05 6.23 16.41
CA ALA A 93 -6.91 5.52 15.14
C ALA A 93 -7.01 6.46 13.92
N ALA A 94 -7.98 7.38 13.92
CA ALA A 94 -8.14 8.39 12.88
C ALA A 94 -6.90 9.31 12.79
N GLU A 95 -6.37 9.78 13.93
CA GLU A 95 -5.13 10.57 13.97
C GLU A 95 -3.95 9.84 13.32
N TRP A 96 -3.76 8.55 13.62
CA TRP A 96 -2.70 7.76 13.00
C TRP A 96 -2.85 7.67 11.48
N ILE A 97 -4.06 7.43 11.00
CA ILE A 97 -4.35 7.34 9.56
C ILE A 97 -4.18 8.69 8.87
N ALA A 98 -4.58 9.80 9.52
CA ALA A 98 -4.40 11.15 9.01
C ALA A 98 -2.91 11.51 8.87
N ASP A 99 -2.08 11.02 9.77
CA ASP A 99 -0.61 11.08 9.70
C ASP A 99 -0.01 10.06 8.71
N ARG A 100 -0.82 9.51 7.80
CA ARG A 100 -0.44 8.56 6.73
C ARG A 100 0.04 7.19 7.22
N ARG A 101 -0.23 6.83 8.48
CA ARG A 101 0.03 5.47 8.98
C ARG A 101 -1.07 4.52 8.52
N THR A 102 -0.73 3.25 8.48
CA THR A 102 -1.66 2.15 8.27
C THR A 102 -2.00 1.56 9.64
N VAL A 103 -3.28 1.36 9.93
CA VAL A 103 -3.75 0.77 11.19
C VAL A 103 -4.27 -0.64 10.90
N ALA A 104 -3.75 -1.63 11.60
CA ALA A 104 -4.18 -3.02 11.51
C ALA A 104 -4.81 -3.45 12.84
N LEU A 105 -6.03 -3.97 12.77
CA LEU A 105 -6.73 -4.64 13.86
C LEU A 105 -6.58 -6.15 13.67
N LEU A 106 -5.98 -6.84 14.63
CA LEU A 106 -5.67 -8.27 14.54
C LEU A 106 -6.38 -9.08 15.63
N GLY A 107 -7.01 -10.17 15.23
CA GLY A 107 -7.72 -11.10 16.10
C GLY A 107 -9.23 -10.85 16.14
N ASP A 108 -9.87 -11.49 17.12
CA ASP A 108 -11.32 -11.51 17.27
C ASP A 108 -11.93 -10.10 17.32
N GLY A 109 -13.07 -9.93 16.66
CA GLY A 109 -13.84 -8.68 16.70
C GLY A 109 -13.24 -7.52 15.89
N CYS A 110 -12.17 -7.72 15.14
CA CYS A 110 -11.54 -6.65 14.36
C CYS A 110 -12.50 -5.99 13.35
N GLY A 111 -13.36 -6.78 12.69
CA GLY A 111 -14.41 -6.29 11.80
C GLY A 111 -15.39 -5.35 12.48
N ASP A 112 -15.96 -5.80 13.60
CA ASP A 112 -16.94 -5.03 14.36
C ASP A 112 -16.32 -3.75 14.94
N THR A 113 -15.11 -3.85 15.49
CA THR A 113 -14.37 -2.69 16.01
C THR A 113 -14.11 -1.68 14.91
N TRP A 114 -13.59 -2.10 13.75
CA TRP A 114 -13.35 -1.22 12.61
C TRP A 114 -14.63 -0.52 12.13
N ASN A 115 -15.71 -1.28 11.96
CA ASN A 115 -16.99 -0.74 11.54
C ASN A 115 -17.53 0.27 12.54
N SER A 116 -17.38 0.00 13.84
CA SER A 116 -17.77 0.94 14.89
C SER A 116 -16.98 2.25 14.81
N TRP A 117 -15.68 2.18 14.49
CA TRP A 117 -14.80 3.34 14.35
C TRP A 117 -15.14 4.19 13.13
N VAL A 118 -15.31 3.56 11.96
CA VAL A 118 -15.64 4.25 10.70
C VAL A 118 -16.98 5.01 10.78
N MET A 119 -17.92 4.53 11.60
CA MET A 119 -19.18 5.23 11.85
C MET A 119 -19.06 6.47 12.76
N THR A 120 -17.91 6.69 13.40
CA THR A 120 -17.72 7.84 14.28
C THR A 120 -17.40 9.11 13.51
N SER A 121 -17.69 10.26 14.14
CA SER A 121 -17.32 11.56 13.58
C SER A 121 -15.81 11.75 13.46
N ALA A 122 -14.99 10.99 14.20
CA ALA A 122 -13.54 11.05 14.08
C ALA A 122 -13.09 10.68 12.67
N PHE A 123 -13.63 9.60 12.11
CA PHE A 123 -13.33 9.18 10.74
C PHE A 123 -14.04 10.05 9.70
N ALA A 124 -15.32 10.37 9.91
CA ALA A 124 -16.09 11.16 8.95
C ALA A 124 -15.63 12.63 8.81
N THR A 125 -14.84 13.13 9.76
CA THR A 125 -14.27 14.50 9.67
C THR A 125 -13.07 14.55 8.74
N ASP A 126 -12.21 13.52 8.79
CA ASP A 126 -10.90 13.54 8.13
C ASP A 126 -10.88 12.75 6.82
N PHE A 127 -11.84 11.84 6.61
CA PHE A 127 -11.85 10.93 5.46
C PHE A 127 -13.21 10.86 4.76
N ASP A 128 -13.18 10.60 3.45
CA ASP A 128 -14.35 10.14 2.72
C ASP A 128 -14.64 8.68 3.06
N VAL A 129 -15.56 8.50 4.00
CA VAL A 129 -16.02 7.19 4.47
C VAL A 129 -17.12 6.59 3.58
N MET A 130 -17.72 7.37 2.67
CA MET A 130 -18.82 6.87 1.81
C MET A 130 -18.34 5.85 0.77
N GLY A 131 -17.05 5.87 0.44
CA GLY A 131 -16.39 4.89 -0.42
C GLY A 131 -15.61 3.81 0.33
N ALA A 132 -15.59 3.84 1.66
CA ALA A 132 -14.83 2.89 2.46
C ALA A 132 -15.49 1.51 2.42
N GLU A 133 -14.69 0.47 2.20
CA GLU A 133 -15.16 -0.89 2.42
C GLU A 133 -15.33 -1.13 3.92
N TRP A 134 -16.39 -1.84 4.28
CA TRP A 134 -16.64 -2.25 5.66
C TRP A 134 -15.69 -3.39 6.03
N GLY A 135 -15.26 -3.42 7.29
CA GLY A 135 -14.57 -4.58 7.85
C GLY A 135 -15.54 -5.76 7.86
N GLN A 136 -15.10 -6.91 7.33
CA GLN A 136 -15.90 -8.13 7.38
C GLN A 136 -16.07 -8.54 8.86
N PRO A 137 -17.29 -8.87 9.32
CA PRO A 137 -17.55 -9.10 10.75
C PRO A 137 -16.77 -10.31 11.32
N ASP A 138 -16.41 -11.26 10.46
CA ASP A 138 -15.62 -12.46 10.76
C ASP A 138 -14.18 -12.37 10.20
N ALA A 139 -13.68 -11.16 9.95
CA ALA A 139 -12.28 -10.97 9.67
C ALA A 139 -11.44 -11.35 10.91
N ASP A 140 -10.27 -11.91 10.64
CA ASP A 140 -9.20 -12.12 11.61
C ASP A 140 -8.19 -10.95 11.56
N LEU A 141 -8.14 -10.22 10.45
CA LEU A 141 -7.34 -9.03 10.26
C LEU A 141 -8.14 -7.99 9.46
N VAL A 142 -8.19 -6.77 9.97
CA VAL A 142 -8.68 -5.60 9.23
C VAL A 142 -7.60 -4.54 9.18
N VAL A 143 -7.28 -4.05 7.98
CA VAL A 143 -6.28 -3.01 7.77
C VAL A 143 -6.93 -1.78 7.15
N GLY A 144 -6.79 -0.65 7.82
CA GLY A 144 -7.31 0.64 7.40
C GLY A 144 -6.21 1.65 7.10
N THR A 145 -6.35 2.39 6.02
CA THR A 145 -5.45 3.49 5.67
C THR A 145 -6.14 4.54 4.81
N ALA A 146 -5.51 5.70 4.64
CA ALA A 146 -5.96 6.73 3.71
C ALA A 146 -5.10 6.76 2.44
N ILE A 147 -5.77 6.90 1.28
CA ILE A 147 -5.17 7.21 -0.02
C ILE A 147 -5.81 8.51 -0.53
N GLY A 148 -5.05 9.60 -0.43
CA GLY A 148 -5.62 10.94 -0.50
C GLY A 148 -6.58 11.16 0.67
N LEU A 149 -7.84 11.48 0.37
CA LEU A 149 -8.91 11.58 1.37
C LEU A 149 -9.75 10.31 1.49
N ASN A 150 -9.54 9.31 0.62
CA ASN A 150 -10.36 8.11 0.61
C ASN A 150 -9.86 7.13 1.67
N LEU A 151 -10.76 6.71 2.55
CA LEU A 151 -10.47 5.62 3.48
C LEU A 151 -10.55 4.28 2.72
N VAL A 152 -9.50 3.49 2.82
CA VAL A 152 -9.39 2.16 2.21
C VAL A 152 -9.27 1.13 3.33
N THR A 153 -10.05 0.07 3.20
CA THR A 153 -10.08 -1.05 4.14
C THR A 153 -9.68 -2.32 3.40
N TYR A 154 -8.86 -3.15 4.03
CA TYR A 154 -8.57 -4.52 3.63
C TYR A 154 -9.07 -5.43 4.75
N GLY A 155 -9.66 -6.57 4.39
CA GLY A 155 -10.10 -7.57 5.34
C GLY A 155 -9.54 -8.94 4.98
N ARG A 156 -9.11 -9.70 5.98
CA ARG A 156 -8.61 -11.06 5.81
C ARG A 156 -9.19 -11.98 6.87
N THR A 157 -9.54 -13.19 6.41
CA THR A 157 -9.93 -14.33 7.25
C THR A 157 -9.06 -15.53 6.85
N TRP A 158 -8.75 -16.40 7.80
CA TRP A 158 -8.04 -17.66 7.60
C TRP A 158 -8.94 -18.84 8.00
N GLU A 159 -8.75 -20.00 7.35
CA GLU A 159 -9.52 -21.22 7.66
C GLU A 159 -9.08 -21.90 8.99
N GLY A 160 -8.20 -21.24 9.76
CA GLY A 160 -7.65 -21.68 11.04
C GLY A 160 -6.70 -20.61 11.59
N MET A 161 -6.07 -20.90 12.74
CA MET A 161 -5.15 -19.93 13.36
C MET A 161 -3.89 -19.75 12.49
N PRO A 162 -3.66 -18.57 11.91
CA PRO A 162 -2.48 -18.32 11.11
C PRO A 162 -1.24 -18.23 12.01
N SER A 163 -0.08 -18.55 11.44
CA SER A 163 1.20 -18.28 12.10
C SER A 163 1.56 -16.79 12.02
N ASP A 164 2.44 -16.32 12.93
CA ASP A 164 2.99 -14.96 12.91
C ASP A 164 3.60 -14.60 11.55
N THR A 165 4.24 -15.56 10.89
CA THR A 165 4.83 -15.36 9.56
C THR A 165 3.75 -15.12 8.51
N GLU A 166 2.65 -15.88 8.53
CA GLU A 166 1.54 -15.69 7.59
C GLU A 166 0.86 -14.33 7.79
N ILE A 167 0.68 -13.90 9.05
CA ILE A 167 0.13 -12.58 9.37
C ILE A 167 1.05 -11.48 8.84
N MET A 168 2.36 -11.57 9.10
CA MET A 168 3.33 -10.58 8.66
C MET A 168 3.49 -10.54 7.15
N GLN A 169 3.34 -11.68 6.46
CA GLN A 169 3.34 -11.73 4.98
C GLN A 169 2.10 -11.06 4.41
N GLU A 170 0.93 -11.27 5.01
CA GLU A 170 -0.29 -10.58 4.58
C GLU A 170 -0.18 -9.07 4.80
N LEU A 171 0.35 -8.64 5.95
CA LEU A 171 0.63 -7.22 6.22
C LEU A 171 1.62 -6.61 5.22
N ASP A 172 2.65 -7.36 4.81
CA ASP A 172 3.59 -6.91 3.77
C ASP A 172 2.94 -6.78 2.39
N SER A 173 2.12 -7.75 2.01
CA SER A 173 1.34 -7.73 0.77
C SER A 173 0.41 -6.51 0.72
N ILE A 174 -0.34 -6.26 1.81
CA ILE A 174 -1.23 -5.10 1.93
C ILE A 174 -0.43 -3.79 1.92
N ALA A 175 0.69 -3.72 2.65
CA ALA A 175 1.57 -2.56 2.65
C ALA A 175 2.10 -2.24 1.25
N SER A 176 2.51 -3.27 0.49
CA SER A 176 3.00 -3.14 -0.88
C SER A 176 1.91 -2.59 -1.83
N ASP A 177 0.67 -3.06 -1.70
CA ASP A 177 -0.47 -2.51 -2.47
C ASP A 177 -0.73 -1.04 -2.12
N ILE A 178 -0.72 -0.70 -0.82
CA ILE A 178 -0.88 0.69 -0.36
C ILE A 178 0.23 1.60 -0.90
N GLU A 179 1.49 1.16 -0.86
CA GLU A 179 2.62 1.88 -1.44
C GLU A 179 2.43 2.11 -2.95
N GLY A 180 2.03 1.06 -3.68
CA GLY A 180 1.77 1.12 -5.11
C GLY A 180 0.67 2.11 -5.47
N ARG A 181 -0.43 2.14 -4.70
CA ARG A 181 -1.53 3.08 -4.90
C ARG A 181 -1.15 4.51 -4.55
N ARG A 182 -0.41 4.73 -3.47
CA ARG A 182 0.07 6.07 -3.04
C ARG A 182 1.13 6.67 -3.97
N GLY A 183 1.96 5.83 -4.60
CA GLY A 183 3.01 6.28 -5.53
C GLY A 183 2.49 6.65 -6.93
N GLY A 184 1.23 6.33 -7.24
CA GLY A 184 0.57 6.64 -8.51
C GLY A 184 -0.23 7.95 -8.52
N ASP A 185 -0.46 8.57 -7.37
CA ASP A 185 -1.21 9.83 -7.17
C ASP A 185 -0.32 11.09 -7.26
#